data_AF-U3IH82-F1
#
_entry.id   AF-U3IH82-F1
#
_cell.length_a   1.000
_cell.length_b   1.000
_cell.length_c   1.000
_cell.angle_alpha   90.00
_cell.angle_beta   90.00
_cell.angle_gamma   90.00
#
_symmetry.space_group_name_H-M   'P 1'
#
loop_
_entity.id
_entity.type
_entity.pdbx_description
1 polymer ?
#
loop_
_entity_poly.entity_id
_entity_poly.type
_entity_poly.pdbx_seq_one_letter_code
_entity_poly.pdbx_strand_id
1 'polypeptide(L)'
;MPHSCAVKALFDYKAQREDELTFTKNAIIQNVEKQEGGWWRGDYGGKKQLWFPSNYVEEISSPSSLEPEREQLDENSPLGDLLGGVLDVPSCQIAIRPEGKNNRLFVFSISMASVSRLSLDVAADTHEDLLDWVKKIREAAQTADARLSEGKMMERRKKIALELSELVVYCRPVPFDEEKIGTERACYRDMSSFPETKAEKYVNKIKGKKFLQYNRLQLSRIYPKGQRLDSSNYDPLPMWICGSQLVALNFQTPDKPMQMNQALFMSSGQCGYVLQPTNMRDDIFDPFDKSTLRGVEPLSISIEVLGARHLPKNGRGIVCPFVEVEVSGAEYDNAKQKTEIVADNGLNPLWSPKQFHFQVSNPEFAFLRFVVYEEDMFSDENFLAQATFLVKGLKTGFRAVPLKNNYSENLELASLLVKIDIFPSKQENGEINLFSASALRERAGDAASQLLASRGREGSFEVRYQQPFEDFRVSQEQLADHFESRERRVLRRTRVNGDNRL
;
A
#
# COMPACT_ATOMS: atom_id res chain seq x y z
N MET A 1 4.19 8.29 -44.99
CA MET A 1 3.04 7.45 -45.41
C MET A 1 1.94 7.67 -44.40
N PRO A 2 0.75 8.18 -44.80
CA PRO A 2 -0.35 8.34 -43.87
C PRO A 2 -0.81 6.96 -43.39
N HIS A 3 -1.25 6.92 -42.13
CA HIS A 3 -1.78 5.75 -41.44
C HIS A 3 -2.66 4.91 -42.37
N SER A 4 -2.32 3.65 -42.61
CA SER A 4 -3.21 2.75 -43.34
C SER A 4 -4.36 2.35 -42.41
N CYS A 5 -5.29 3.27 -42.18
CA CYS A 5 -6.57 2.95 -41.54
C CYS A 5 -7.27 1.94 -42.44
N ALA A 6 -7.68 0.81 -41.87
CA ALA A 6 -8.45 -0.21 -42.57
C ALA A 6 -9.86 -0.22 -42.00
N VAL A 7 -10.84 -0.22 -42.89
CA VAL A 7 -12.25 -0.27 -42.53
C VAL A 7 -12.88 -1.50 -43.15
N LYS A 8 -13.90 -2.03 -42.48
CA LYS A 8 -14.67 -3.17 -42.94
C LYS A 8 -16.02 -2.69 -43.42
N ALA A 9 -16.40 -3.06 -44.64
CA ALA A 9 -17.71 -2.72 -45.20
C ALA A 9 -18.83 -3.43 -44.43
N LEU A 10 -19.82 -2.67 -43.99
CA LEU A 10 -21.03 -3.18 -43.33
C LEU A 10 -22.10 -3.61 -44.33
N PHE A 11 -22.08 -3.01 -45.52
CA PHE A 11 -23.04 -3.22 -46.61
C PHE A 11 -22.32 -3.30 -47.95
N ASP A 12 -23.00 -3.86 -48.96
CA ASP A 12 -22.56 -3.73 -50.35
C ASP A 12 -22.72 -2.28 -50.80
N TYR A 13 -21.77 -1.80 -51.60
CA TYR A 13 -21.84 -0.49 -52.21
C TYR A 13 -21.34 -0.54 -53.65
N LYS A 14 -22.17 -0.04 -54.56
CA LYS A 14 -21.86 0.04 -55.99
C LYS A 14 -21.63 1.49 -56.36
N ALA A 15 -20.44 1.77 -56.91
CA ALA A 15 -20.06 3.10 -57.38
C ALA A 15 -21.13 3.67 -58.32
N GLN A 16 -21.60 4.86 -57.99
CA GLN A 16 -22.51 5.69 -58.78
C GLN A 16 -21.73 6.67 -59.67
N ARG A 17 -20.48 6.97 -59.32
CA ARG A 17 -19.55 7.81 -60.09
C ARG A 17 -18.25 7.09 -60.37
N GLU A 18 -17.49 7.57 -61.36
CA GLU A 18 -16.22 6.96 -61.76
C GLU A 18 -15.13 7.08 -60.69
N ASP A 19 -15.23 8.09 -59.83
CA ASP A 19 -14.33 8.34 -58.71
C ASP A 19 -14.73 7.61 -57.43
N GLU A 20 -15.77 6.77 -57.47
CA GLU A 20 -16.26 6.00 -56.33
C GLU A 20 -15.79 4.53 -56.36
N LEU A 21 -15.59 3.96 -55.18
CA LEU A 21 -15.15 2.59 -54.98
C LEU A 21 -16.36 1.64 -54.97
N THR A 22 -16.27 0.50 -55.65
CA THR A 22 -17.29 -0.57 -55.54
C THR A 22 -16.76 -1.67 -54.63
N PHE A 23 -17.53 -2.07 -53.62
CA PHE A 23 -17.16 -3.11 -52.67
C PHE A 23 -18.36 -3.90 -52.16
N THR A 24 -18.11 -5.11 -51.66
CA THR A 24 -19.13 -5.96 -51.05
C THR A 24 -19.09 -5.87 -49.53
N LYS A 25 -20.17 -6.27 -48.86
CA LYS A 25 -20.24 -6.43 -47.42
C LYS A 25 -19.10 -7.34 -46.94
N ASN A 26 -18.48 -6.93 -45.84
CA ASN A 26 -17.26 -7.49 -45.25
C ASN A 26 -15.97 -7.27 -46.05
N ALA A 27 -15.99 -6.50 -47.14
CA ALA A 27 -14.78 -6.04 -47.80
C ALA A 27 -13.88 -5.26 -46.82
N ILE A 28 -12.57 -5.51 -46.90
CA ILE A 28 -11.58 -4.76 -46.13
C ILE A 28 -10.96 -3.71 -47.05
N ILE A 29 -11.29 -2.45 -46.81
CA ILE A 29 -10.77 -1.30 -47.57
C ILE A 29 -9.52 -0.79 -46.83
N GLN A 30 -8.41 -0.67 -47.56
CA GLN A 30 -7.10 -0.32 -47.00
C GLN A 30 -6.71 1.13 -47.35
N ASN A 31 -5.69 1.66 -46.66
CA ASN A 31 -5.17 3.02 -46.91
C ASN A 31 -6.25 4.11 -46.86
N VAL A 32 -7.10 4.05 -45.84
CA VAL A 32 -8.27 4.95 -45.74
C VAL A 32 -7.85 6.36 -45.32
N GLU A 33 -8.14 7.33 -46.17
CA GLU A 33 -8.06 8.76 -45.87
C GLU A 33 -9.44 9.27 -45.40
N LYS A 34 -9.51 9.66 -44.13
CA LYS A 34 -10.73 10.22 -43.54
C LYS A 34 -10.82 11.72 -43.83
N GLN A 35 -12.01 12.17 -44.20
CA GLN A 35 -12.34 13.58 -44.42
C GLN A 35 -13.65 13.93 -43.73
N GLU A 36 -13.78 15.19 -43.33
CA GLU A 36 -15.03 15.75 -42.82
C GLU A 36 -16.00 15.95 -44.00
N GLY A 37 -17.19 15.34 -43.94
CA GLY A 37 -18.17 15.41 -45.03
C GLY A 37 -18.84 14.07 -45.41
N GLY A 38 -18.58 13.00 -44.67
CA GLY A 38 -19.30 11.71 -44.83
C GLY A 38 -18.79 10.81 -45.96
N TRP A 39 -17.70 11.19 -46.62
CA TRP A 39 -17.04 10.42 -47.68
C TRP A 39 -15.55 10.28 -47.39
N TRP A 40 -15.05 9.05 -47.50
CA TRP A 40 -13.64 8.70 -47.28
C TRP A 40 -13.03 8.15 -48.57
N ARG A 41 -11.70 8.16 -48.68
CA ARG A 41 -10.98 7.53 -49.79
C ARG A 41 -10.23 6.30 -49.34
N GLY A 42 -10.10 5.30 -50.20
CA GLY A 42 -9.33 4.09 -49.89
C GLY A 42 -9.16 3.14 -51.06
N ASP A 43 -8.50 2.03 -50.78
CA ASP A 43 -8.04 1.04 -51.76
C ASP A 43 -8.82 -0.27 -51.60
N TYR A 44 -9.42 -0.76 -52.69
CA TYR A 44 -10.10 -2.05 -52.74
C TYR A 44 -10.22 -2.57 -54.17
N GLY A 45 -10.08 -3.89 -54.37
CA GLY A 45 -10.30 -4.53 -55.67
C GLY A 45 -9.38 -4.05 -56.80
N GLY A 46 -8.13 -3.68 -56.48
CA GLY A 46 -7.16 -3.16 -57.44
C GLY A 46 -7.32 -1.67 -57.80
N LYS A 47 -8.39 -1.02 -57.33
CA LYS A 47 -8.59 0.43 -57.44
C LYS A 47 -8.01 1.13 -56.20
N LYS A 48 -7.36 2.27 -56.41
CA LYS A 48 -6.65 3.02 -55.37
C LYS A 48 -7.26 4.40 -55.18
N GLN A 49 -7.38 4.83 -53.93
CA GLN A 49 -7.79 6.16 -53.50
C GLN A 49 -9.09 6.67 -54.13
N LEU A 50 -10.10 5.80 -54.23
CA LEU A 50 -11.45 6.17 -54.67
C LEU A 50 -12.38 6.40 -53.48
N TRP A 51 -13.42 7.19 -53.71
CA TRP A 51 -14.36 7.64 -52.70
C TRP A 51 -15.38 6.58 -52.30
N PHE A 52 -15.74 6.54 -51.04
CA PHE A 52 -16.84 5.72 -50.53
C PHE A 52 -17.54 6.37 -49.32
N PRO A 53 -18.81 6.05 -49.06
CA PRO A 53 -19.55 6.60 -47.93
C PRO A 53 -19.00 6.09 -46.59
N SER A 54 -18.67 7.00 -45.67
CA SER A 54 -18.09 6.63 -44.38
C SER A 54 -19.05 5.87 -43.47
N ASN A 55 -20.37 6.04 -43.66
CA ASN A 55 -21.42 5.34 -42.92
C ASN A 55 -21.68 3.90 -43.41
N TYR A 56 -21.03 3.47 -44.49
CA TYR A 56 -21.14 2.11 -45.03
C TYR A 56 -20.06 1.17 -44.48
N VAL A 57 -19.19 1.67 -43.60
CA VAL A 57 -18.03 0.95 -43.09
C VAL A 57 -17.93 1.09 -41.58
N GLU A 58 -17.36 0.07 -40.92
CA GLU A 58 -16.93 0.12 -39.53
C GLU A 58 -15.39 0.18 -39.49
N GLU A 59 -14.84 0.97 -38.58
CA GLU A 59 -13.40 0.98 -38.36
C GLU A 59 -12.97 -0.34 -37.72
N ILE A 60 -11.93 -0.95 -38.26
CA ILE A 60 -11.33 -2.13 -37.63
C ILE A 60 -10.46 -1.60 -36.50
N SER A 61 -10.90 -1.79 -35.25
CA SER A 61 -10.26 -1.30 -34.03
C SER A 61 -8.76 -1.59 -34.04
N SER A 62 -7.95 -0.53 -33.88
CA SER A 62 -6.52 -0.67 -33.64
C SER A 62 -6.30 -1.22 -32.22
N PRO A 63 -5.49 -2.28 -32.01
CA PRO A 63 -5.20 -2.78 -30.67
C PRO A 63 -4.48 -1.77 -29.76
N SER A 64 -4.00 -0.64 -30.29
CA SER A 64 -3.33 0.43 -29.53
C SER A 64 -4.27 1.23 -28.63
N SER A 65 -5.58 1.06 -28.74
CA SER A 65 -6.57 1.63 -27.83
C SER A 65 -7.01 0.66 -26.73
N LEU A 66 -6.43 -0.55 -26.68
CA LEU A 66 -6.61 -1.45 -25.56
C LEU A 66 -5.64 -0.99 -24.46
N GLU A 67 -6.15 -0.72 -23.26
CA GLU A 67 -5.28 -0.53 -22.11
C GLU A 67 -4.37 -1.77 -21.99
N PRO A 68 -3.05 -1.60 -21.82
CA PRO A 68 -2.18 -2.73 -21.58
C PRO A 68 -2.68 -3.51 -20.36
N GLU A 69 -2.72 -4.84 -20.45
CA GLU A 69 -3.11 -5.70 -19.33
C GLU A 69 -2.23 -5.38 -18.12
N ARG A 70 -2.82 -4.78 -17.08
CA ARG A 70 -2.11 -4.27 -15.90
C ARG A 70 -1.40 -5.37 -15.09
N GLU A 71 -1.82 -6.63 -15.25
CA GLU A 71 -1.38 -7.75 -14.40
C GLU A 71 0.07 -8.22 -14.64
N GLN A 72 0.77 -7.74 -15.69
CA GLN A 72 2.14 -8.15 -16.01
C GLN A 72 3.17 -7.01 -16.08
N LEU A 73 2.82 -5.82 -15.58
CA LEU A 73 3.72 -4.65 -15.62
C LEU A 73 4.80 -4.72 -14.51
N ASP A 74 6.03 -4.36 -14.85
CA ASP A 74 7.18 -4.42 -13.93
C ASP A 74 7.06 -3.37 -12.81
N GLU A 75 6.79 -3.82 -11.59
CA GLU A 75 6.71 -3.02 -10.36
C GLU A 75 8.03 -2.28 -10.01
N ASN A 76 9.16 -2.68 -10.61
CA ASN A 76 10.46 -2.03 -10.42
C ASN A 76 10.85 -1.08 -11.55
N SER A 77 9.93 -0.79 -12.47
CA SER A 77 10.09 0.24 -13.49
C SER A 77 10.49 1.58 -12.88
N PRO A 78 11.31 2.40 -13.58
CA PRO A 78 11.62 3.77 -13.15
C PRO A 78 10.39 4.64 -12.83
N LEU A 79 9.21 4.30 -13.37
CA LEU A 79 7.96 5.02 -13.11
C LEU A 79 7.15 4.49 -11.92
N GLY A 80 7.51 3.33 -11.36
CA GLY A 80 6.76 2.68 -10.28
C GLY A 80 5.27 2.52 -10.63
N ASP A 81 4.39 2.89 -9.70
CA ASP A 81 2.93 2.77 -9.83
C ASP A 81 2.32 3.72 -10.88
N LEU A 82 3.10 4.69 -11.40
CA LEU A 82 2.67 5.58 -12.48
C LEU A 82 2.85 4.96 -13.88
N LEU A 83 3.30 3.70 -13.96
CA LEU A 83 3.54 3.01 -15.22
C LEU A 83 2.24 2.73 -15.98
N GLY A 84 2.03 3.48 -17.07
CA GLY A 84 0.89 3.26 -17.98
C GLY A 84 1.12 2.23 -19.10
N GLY A 85 2.37 1.82 -19.34
CA GLY A 85 2.71 0.85 -20.40
C GLY A 85 4.21 0.77 -20.67
N VAL A 86 4.65 -0.31 -21.32
CA VAL A 86 6.06 -0.59 -21.63
C VAL A 86 6.23 -0.80 -23.14
N LEU A 87 7.29 -0.22 -23.70
CA LEU A 87 7.72 -0.44 -25.09
C LEU A 87 9.10 -1.06 -25.11
N ASP A 88 9.25 -2.18 -25.80
CA ASP A 88 10.55 -2.78 -26.08
C ASP A 88 11.28 -1.97 -27.17
N VAL A 89 12.20 -1.10 -26.74
CA VAL A 89 12.82 -0.10 -27.62
C VAL A 89 13.58 -0.71 -28.82
N PRO A 90 14.36 -1.81 -28.69
CA PRO A 90 15.03 -2.44 -29.83
C PRO A 90 14.10 -2.96 -30.94
N SER A 91 12.85 -3.31 -30.64
CA SER A 91 11.87 -3.77 -31.64
C SER A 91 11.07 -2.64 -32.31
N CYS A 92 11.32 -1.39 -31.91
CA CYS A 92 10.62 -0.21 -32.41
C CYS A 92 11.36 0.49 -33.57
N GLN A 93 10.58 1.00 -34.53
CA GLN A 93 11.00 1.92 -35.59
C GLN A 93 10.39 3.29 -35.34
N ILE A 94 11.14 4.36 -35.62
CA ILE A 94 10.77 5.73 -35.25
C ILE A 94 10.89 6.66 -36.47
N ALA A 95 9.81 7.40 -36.75
CA ALA A 95 9.74 8.35 -37.85
C ALA A 95 9.13 9.69 -37.43
N ILE A 96 9.75 10.81 -37.81
CA ILE A 96 9.20 12.16 -37.61
C ILE A 96 8.06 12.41 -38.61
N ARG A 97 7.02 13.12 -38.18
CA ARG A 97 5.93 13.62 -39.03
C ARG A 97 6.10 15.11 -39.33
N PRO A 98 6.52 15.48 -40.55
CA PRO A 98 6.78 16.89 -40.90
C PRO A 98 5.53 17.78 -40.81
N GLU A 99 4.36 17.22 -41.09
CA GLU A 99 3.08 17.95 -41.09
C GLU A 99 2.43 18.02 -39.71
N GLY A 100 3.03 17.39 -38.69
CA GLY A 100 2.40 17.23 -37.39
C GLY A 100 1.19 16.29 -37.44
N LYS A 101 0.34 16.35 -36.40
CA LYS A 101 -0.94 15.62 -36.32
C LYS A 101 -1.86 16.28 -35.28
N ASN A 102 -3.17 16.34 -35.54
CA ASN A 102 -4.20 16.80 -34.58
C ASN A 102 -3.85 18.15 -33.91
N ASN A 103 -3.49 19.16 -34.70
CA ASN A 103 -3.05 20.49 -34.25
C ASN A 103 -1.77 20.50 -33.39
N ARG A 104 -0.97 19.42 -33.39
CA ARG A 104 0.36 19.37 -32.80
C ARG A 104 1.40 19.38 -33.90
N LEU A 105 2.36 20.31 -33.84
CA LEU A 105 3.36 20.54 -34.88
C LEU A 105 4.54 19.56 -34.79
N PHE A 106 4.98 19.21 -33.58
CA PHE A 106 6.18 18.41 -33.37
C PHE A 106 5.82 16.99 -32.99
N VAL A 107 5.62 16.12 -33.98
CA VAL A 107 5.12 14.75 -33.77
C VAL A 107 6.08 13.73 -34.37
N PHE A 108 6.30 12.63 -33.65
CA PHE A 108 6.95 11.43 -34.17
C PHE A 108 6.11 10.19 -33.91
N SER A 109 6.21 9.19 -34.79
CA SER A 109 5.54 7.91 -34.66
C SER A 109 6.53 6.83 -34.25
N ILE A 110 6.12 6.00 -33.29
CA ILE A 110 6.80 4.76 -32.91
C ILE A 110 5.97 3.59 -33.44
N SER A 111 6.56 2.72 -34.26
CA SER A 111 5.89 1.53 -34.82
C SER A 111 6.72 0.27 -34.56
N MET A 112 6.07 -0.86 -34.28
CA MET A 112 6.78 -2.13 -34.08
C MET A 112 6.84 -2.92 -35.40
N ALA A 113 8.03 -3.39 -35.77
CA ALA A 113 8.22 -4.10 -37.05
C ALA A 113 7.44 -5.43 -37.13
N SER A 114 7.23 -6.09 -35.98
CA SER A 114 6.49 -7.36 -35.86
C SER A 114 4.98 -7.20 -35.83
N VAL A 115 4.46 -6.01 -35.48
CA VAL A 115 3.02 -5.73 -35.39
C VAL A 115 2.69 -4.53 -36.27
N SER A 116 2.59 -4.80 -37.58
CA SER A 116 2.47 -3.80 -38.66
C SER A 116 1.29 -2.81 -38.57
N ARG A 117 0.41 -2.95 -37.58
CA ARG A 117 -0.79 -2.11 -37.39
C ARG A 117 -0.70 -1.17 -36.17
N LEU A 118 0.32 -1.29 -35.33
CA LEU A 118 0.45 -0.47 -34.13
C LEU A 118 1.47 0.65 -34.38
N SER A 119 0.98 1.89 -34.40
CA SER A 119 1.82 3.07 -34.35
C SER A 119 1.34 4.01 -33.26
N LEU A 120 2.26 4.39 -32.37
CA LEU A 120 2.02 5.35 -31.31
C LEU A 120 2.56 6.70 -31.76
N ASP A 121 1.68 7.68 -31.92
CA ASP A 121 2.07 9.06 -32.24
C ASP A 121 2.33 9.83 -30.94
N VAL A 122 3.55 10.34 -30.79
CA VAL A 122 4.01 11.10 -29.62
C VAL A 122 4.29 12.53 -30.04
N ALA A 123 3.70 13.49 -29.32
CA ALA A 123 3.93 14.91 -29.54
C ALA A 123 4.93 15.46 -28.51
N ALA A 124 5.84 16.32 -28.97
CA ALA A 124 6.72 17.12 -28.13
C ALA A 124 6.26 18.59 -28.12
N ASP A 125 6.67 19.34 -27.11
CA ASP A 125 6.32 20.77 -27.00
C ASP A 125 7.21 21.66 -27.88
N THR A 126 8.44 21.22 -28.17
CA THR A 126 9.39 21.95 -29.03
C THR A 126 10.00 21.07 -30.12
N HIS A 127 10.52 21.72 -31.17
CA HIS A 127 11.26 21.03 -32.23
C HIS A 127 12.58 20.43 -31.73
N GLU A 128 13.23 21.08 -30.76
CA GLU A 128 14.46 20.59 -30.16
C GLU A 128 14.21 19.29 -29.39
N ASP A 129 13.16 19.26 -28.55
CA ASP A 129 12.76 18.06 -27.82
C ASP A 129 12.42 16.90 -28.76
N LEU A 130 11.68 17.18 -29.85
CA LEU A 130 11.36 16.18 -30.88
C LEU A 130 12.63 15.53 -31.43
N LEU A 131 13.63 16.34 -31.82
CA LEU A 131 14.88 15.84 -32.37
C LEU A 131 15.68 15.07 -31.33
N ASP A 132 15.73 15.56 -30.09
CA ASP A 132 16.45 14.92 -28.98
C ASP A 132 15.84 13.56 -28.61
N TRP A 133 14.51 13.48 -28.46
CA TRP A 133 13.79 12.23 -28.22
C TRP A 133 14.03 11.22 -29.33
N VAL A 134 13.83 11.59 -30.60
CA VAL A 134 14.00 10.67 -31.74
C VAL A 134 15.44 10.16 -31.82
N LYS A 135 16.43 11.03 -31.59
CA LYS A 135 17.84 10.65 -31.56
C LYS A 135 18.13 9.66 -30.44
N LYS A 136 17.74 9.99 -29.20
CA LYS A 136 18.04 9.17 -28.01
C LYS A 136 17.36 7.81 -28.06
N ILE A 137 16.09 7.73 -28.48
CA ILE A 137 15.40 6.44 -28.59
C ILE A 137 16.04 5.58 -29.69
N ARG A 138 16.41 6.17 -30.85
CA ARG A 138 17.09 5.44 -31.93
C ARG A 138 18.45 4.90 -31.50
N GLU A 139 19.23 5.69 -30.75
CA GLU A 139 20.48 5.23 -30.16
C GLU A 139 20.26 4.13 -29.12
N ALA A 140 19.25 4.27 -28.25
CA ALA A 140 18.91 3.26 -27.25
C ALA A 140 18.50 1.92 -27.90
N ALA A 141 17.75 1.95 -29.01
CA ALA A 141 17.39 0.76 -29.78
C ALA A 141 18.62 0.02 -30.33
N GLN A 142 19.74 0.71 -30.54
CA GLN A 142 20.98 0.15 -31.07
C GLN A 142 22.00 -0.22 -29.98
N THR A 143 21.88 0.30 -28.76
CA THR A 143 22.98 0.27 -27.77
C THR A 143 22.52 0.12 -26.30
N ALA A 144 21.40 -0.58 -26.08
CA ALA A 144 20.73 -0.64 -24.76
C ALA A 144 21.65 -1.08 -23.59
N ASP A 145 22.52 -2.08 -23.78
CA ASP A 145 23.30 -2.67 -22.69
C ASP A 145 24.57 -1.88 -22.30
N ALA A 146 25.16 -1.11 -23.21
CA ALA A 146 26.46 -0.47 -22.96
C ALA A 146 26.38 0.77 -22.04
N ARG A 147 25.25 1.51 -22.07
CA ARG A 147 25.14 2.85 -21.43
C ARG A 147 24.89 2.82 -19.92
N LEU A 148 24.28 1.76 -19.38
CA LEU A 148 23.99 1.64 -17.95
C LEU A 148 25.27 1.55 -17.09
N SER A 149 26.36 1.02 -17.65
CA SER A 149 27.64 0.87 -16.94
C SER A 149 28.45 2.17 -16.89
N GLU A 150 28.37 3.01 -17.92
CA GLU A 150 29.18 4.22 -18.08
C GLU A 150 28.76 5.36 -17.13
N GLY A 151 27.45 5.56 -16.92
CA GLY A 151 26.93 6.59 -16.01
C GLY A 151 27.40 6.43 -14.56
N LYS A 152 27.42 5.19 -14.05
CA LYS A 152 27.92 4.86 -12.70
C LYS A 152 29.43 5.11 -12.56
N MET A 153 30.21 4.91 -13.61
CA MET A 153 31.65 5.21 -13.61
C MET A 153 31.92 6.71 -13.61
N MET A 154 31.13 7.49 -14.35
CA MET A 154 31.30 8.94 -14.45
C MET A 154 30.98 9.66 -13.12
N GLU A 155 29.96 9.21 -12.39
CA GLU A 155 29.61 9.74 -11.08
C GLU A 155 30.71 9.51 -10.03
N ARG A 156 31.33 8.32 -10.03
CA ARG A 156 32.46 7.97 -9.16
C ARG A 156 33.74 8.77 -9.44
N ARG A 157 33.86 9.40 -10.61
CA ARG A 157 35.03 10.18 -11.03
C ARG A 157 34.93 11.68 -10.68
N LYS A 158 33.81 12.16 -10.15
CA LYS A 158 33.67 13.58 -9.77
C LYS A 158 34.64 13.92 -8.64
N LYS A 159 35.53 14.89 -8.88
CA LYS A 159 36.44 15.43 -7.87
C LYS A 159 35.67 16.40 -6.96
N ILE A 160 35.84 16.27 -5.64
CA ILE A 160 35.21 17.13 -4.63
C ILE A 160 36.19 18.27 -4.31
N ALA A 161 35.70 19.51 -4.27
CA ALA A 161 36.49 20.68 -3.87
C ALA A 161 36.87 20.61 -2.39
N LEU A 162 38.07 21.06 -2.04
CA LEU A 162 38.60 20.96 -0.68
C LEU A 162 37.75 21.79 0.30
N GLU A 163 37.35 23.00 -0.11
CA GLU A 163 36.57 23.95 0.67
C GLU A 163 35.20 23.37 1.08
N LEU A 164 34.62 22.51 0.23
CA LEU A 164 33.38 21.80 0.54
C LEU A 164 33.66 20.60 1.46
N SER A 165 34.75 19.88 1.23
CA SER A 165 35.13 18.72 2.04
C SER A 165 35.45 19.09 3.50
N GLU A 166 36.05 20.26 3.74
CA GLU A 166 36.41 20.75 5.07
C GLU A 166 35.19 21.03 5.96
N LEU A 167 34.01 21.25 5.38
CA LEU A 167 32.76 21.47 6.12
C LEU A 167 32.19 20.17 6.75
N VAL A 168 32.67 18.99 6.33
CA VAL A 168 32.12 17.69 6.75
C VAL A 168 32.86 17.15 7.97
N VAL A 169 32.38 17.49 9.17
CA VAL A 169 33.02 17.11 10.45
C VAL A 169 32.53 15.75 10.98
N TYR A 170 31.22 15.58 11.19
CA TYR A 170 30.64 14.40 11.87
C TYR A 170 29.85 13.47 10.96
N CYS A 171 29.23 13.99 9.91
CA CYS A 171 28.39 13.18 9.02
C CYS A 171 29.19 12.82 7.77
N ARG A 172 30.33 12.13 7.94
CA ARG A 172 31.20 11.76 6.80
C ARG A 172 30.59 10.58 6.05
N PRO A 173 30.13 10.76 4.80
CA PRO A 173 29.52 9.68 4.05
C PRO A 173 30.59 8.69 3.60
N VAL A 174 30.47 7.43 4.04
CA VAL A 174 31.37 6.33 3.65
C VAL A 174 30.58 5.15 3.11
N PRO A 175 31.20 4.25 2.33
CA PRO A 175 30.61 2.96 2.00
C PRO A 175 30.33 2.16 3.28
N PHE A 176 29.13 1.59 3.37
CA PHE A 176 28.77 0.71 4.46
C PHE A 176 29.62 -0.57 4.46
N ASP A 177 30.15 -0.93 5.62
CA ASP A 177 31.01 -2.10 5.85
C ASP A 177 30.53 -2.83 7.10
N GLU A 178 29.89 -3.98 6.88
CA GLU A 178 29.27 -4.79 7.93
C GLU A 178 30.30 -5.40 8.90
N GLU A 179 31.54 -5.64 8.42
CA GLU A 179 32.60 -6.25 9.22
C GLU A 179 33.19 -5.29 10.27
N LYS A 180 33.04 -3.97 10.07
CA LYS A 180 33.51 -2.98 11.05
C LYS A 180 32.64 -2.89 12.29
N ILE A 181 31.38 -3.33 12.22
CA ILE A 181 30.40 -3.14 13.28
C ILE A 181 30.84 -3.86 14.56
N GLY A 182 30.98 -3.11 15.65
CA GLY A 182 31.43 -3.63 16.95
C GLY A 182 32.95 -3.80 17.08
N THR A 183 33.72 -3.26 16.15
CA THR A 183 35.19 -3.28 16.18
C THR A 183 35.75 -1.87 16.42
N GLU A 184 37.02 -1.77 16.77
CA GLU A 184 37.74 -0.49 16.91
C GLU A 184 37.85 0.30 15.59
N ARG A 185 37.59 -0.36 14.44
CA ARG A 185 37.59 0.28 13.12
C ARG A 185 36.33 1.10 12.86
N ALA A 186 35.28 0.95 13.67
CA ALA A 186 34.08 1.76 13.55
C ALA A 186 34.34 3.19 14.05
N CYS A 187 33.99 4.19 13.25
CA CYS A 187 34.20 5.59 13.60
C CYS A 187 32.85 6.30 13.74
N TYR A 188 32.59 6.92 14.90
CA TYR A 188 31.34 7.64 15.18
C TYR A 188 31.08 8.84 14.25
N ARG A 189 32.12 9.33 13.54
CA ARG A 189 32.01 10.42 12.54
C ARG A 189 31.70 9.90 11.12
N ASP A 190 31.62 8.59 10.95
CA ASP A 190 31.31 7.99 9.66
C ASP A 190 29.85 7.57 9.66
N MET A 191 29.16 7.82 8.56
CA MET A 191 27.78 7.42 8.36
C MET A 191 27.57 6.84 6.96
N SER A 192 26.51 6.05 6.82
CA SER A 192 26.12 5.43 5.55
C SER A 192 24.68 5.78 5.19
N SER A 193 24.43 5.98 3.90
CA SER A 193 23.10 6.19 3.34
C SER A 193 22.63 4.94 2.59
N PHE A 194 21.34 4.60 2.73
CA PHE A 194 20.74 3.41 2.18
C PHE A 194 19.43 3.77 1.46
N PRO A 195 19.25 3.39 0.18
CA PRO A 195 17.91 3.34 -0.39
C PRO A 195 17.09 2.29 0.38
N GLU A 196 15.77 2.48 0.49
CA GLU A 196 14.86 1.58 1.23
C GLU A 196 15.09 0.09 0.92
N THR A 197 15.25 -0.25 -0.36
CA THR A 197 15.46 -1.64 -0.84
C THR A 197 16.78 -2.26 -0.37
N LYS A 198 17.79 -1.44 -0.08
CA LYS A 198 19.05 -1.90 0.53
C LYS A 198 18.89 -1.98 2.05
N ALA A 199 18.16 -1.06 2.66
CA ALA A 199 17.91 -1.04 4.10
C ALA A 199 17.13 -2.28 4.55
N GLU A 200 16.11 -2.71 3.80
CA GLU A 200 15.30 -3.92 4.04
C GLU A 200 16.15 -5.21 4.18
N LYS A 201 17.30 -5.26 3.50
CA LYS A 201 18.26 -6.38 3.63
C LYS A 201 18.95 -6.44 4.99
N TYR A 202 18.93 -5.34 5.75
CA TYR A 202 19.50 -5.23 7.09
C TYR A 202 18.43 -5.19 8.19
N VAL A 203 17.23 -4.65 7.91
CA VAL A 203 16.13 -4.56 8.87
C VAL A 203 15.21 -5.80 8.84
N ASN A 204 15.78 -6.97 9.10
CA ASN A 204 15.05 -8.23 9.15
C ASN A 204 15.54 -9.12 10.31
N LYS A 205 14.86 -10.25 10.52
CA LYS A 205 15.16 -11.22 11.60
C LYS A 205 16.62 -11.68 11.67
N ILE A 206 17.34 -11.68 10.56
CA ILE A 206 18.72 -12.19 10.51
C ILE A 206 19.73 -11.08 10.86
N LYS A 207 19.54 -9.87 10.30
CA LYS A 207 20.52 -8.77 10.38
C LYS A 207 20.12 -7.62 11.29
N GLY A 208 18.88 -7.57 11.74
CA GLY A 208 18.30 -6.45 12.49
C GLY A 208 19.09 -6.10 13.74
N LYS A 209 19.44 -7.11 14.55
CA LYS A 209 20.28 -6.93 15.75
C LYS A 209 21.66 -6.36 15.43
N LYS A 210 22.30 -6.81 14.33
CA LYS A 210 23.60 -6.31 13.90
C LYS A 210 23.50 -4.87 13.38
N PHE A 211 22.43 -4.53 12.68
CA PHE A 211 22.16 -3.17 12.23
C PHE A 211 21.85 -2.22 13.40
N LEU A 212 21.15 -2.71 14.42
CA LEU A 212 20.93 -1.96 15.66
C LEU A 212 22.26 -1.69 16.39
N GLN A 213 23.18 -2.65 16.44
CA GLN A 213 24.53 -2.44 16.97
C GLN A 213 25.28 -1.33 16.21
N TYR A 214 25.19 -1.30 14.88
CA TYR A 214 25.75 -0.22 14.06
C TYR A 214 25.16 1.15 14.45
N ASN A 215 23.84 1.22 14.57
CA ASN A 215 23.12 2.48 14.84
C ASN A 215 23.30 3.03 16.26
N ARG A 216 23.86 2.26 17.20
CA ARG A 216 24.23 2.78 18.53
C ARG A 216 25.47 3.68 18.50
N LEU A 217 26.34 3.50 17.50
CA LEU A 217 27.61 4.23 17.38
C LEU A 217 27.64 5.17 16.17
N GLN A 218 27.03 4.77 15.05
CA GLN A 218 27.09 5.47 13.77
C GLN A 218 25.69 5.85 13.29
N LEU A 219 25.60 6.85 12.41
CA LEU A 219 24.32 7.25 11.81
C LEU A 219 24.02 6.42 10.55
N SER A 220 22.76 6.04 10.37
CA SER A 220 22.23 5.58 9.08
C SER A 220 21.18 6.57 8.57
N ARG A 221 21.27 6.88 7.28
CA ARG A 221 20.24 7.64 6.56
C ARG A 221 19.51 6.73 5.57
N ILE A 222 18.21 6.57 5.76
CA ILE A 222 17.35 5.82 4.85
C ILE A 222 16.60 6.82 3.98
N TYR A 223 16.38 6.49 2.71
CA TYR A 223 15.62 7.34 1.80
C TYR A 223 14.82 6.50 0.78
N PRO A 224 13.72 7.06 0.23
CA PRO A 224 12.84 6.32 -0.67
C PRO A 224 13.55 5.85 -1.94
N LYS A 225 13.12 4.72 -2.52
CA LYS A 225 13.67 4.25 -3.81
C LYS A 225 13.33 5.22 -4.94
N GLY A 226 14.19 5.29 -5.96
CA GLY A 226 14.02 6.23 -7.08
C GLY A 226 12.77 5.99 -7.93
N GLN A 227 12.19 4.79 -7.87
CA GLN A 227 10.96 4.41 -8.56
C GLN A 227 9.70 5.07 -7.98
N ARG A 228 9.76 5.63 -6.77
CA ARG A 228 8.63 6.36 -6.15
C ARG A 228 8.51 7.78 -6.70
N LEU A 229 8.26 7.89 -8.00
CA LEU A 229 8.07 9.18 -8.67
C LEU A 229 6.81 9.91 -8.19
N ASP A 230 5.82 9.16 -7.73
CA ASP A 230 4.63 9.65 -7.04
C ASP A 230 4.93 10.27 -5.67
N SER A 231 6.19 10.20 -5.22
CA SER A 231 6.63 10.63 -3.89
C SER A 231 5.98 9.86 -2.74
N SER A 232 5.50 8.64 -2.96
CA SER A 232 5.06 7.76 -1.86
C SER A 232 6.18 7.51 -0.86
N ASN A 233 5.82 7.16 0.38
CA ASN A 233 6.77 6.78 1.42
C ASN A 233 6.77 5.28 1.70
N TYR A 234 7.93 4.78 2.16
CA TYR A 234 8.05 3.45 2.76
C TYR A 234 7.66 3.50 4.24
N ASP A 235 7.41 2.33 4.85
CA ASP A 235 7.13 2.23 6.28
C ASP A 235 8.39 2.54 7.12
N PRO A 236 8.38 3.58 7.97
CA PRO A 236 9.53 3.95 8.77
C PRO A 236 9.75 3.05 10.00
N LEU A 237 8.73 2.30 10.46
CA LEU A 237 8.80 1.52 11.70
C LEU A 237 9.92 0.46 11.70
N PRO A 238 10.09 -0.37 10.65
CA PRO A 238 11.19 -1.32 10.56
C PRO A 238 12.58 -0.66 10.63
N MET A 239 12.70 0.57 10.14
CA MET A 239 13.95 1.33 10.16
C MET A 239 14.23 1.87 11.58
N TRP A 240 13.23 2.49 12.20
CA TRP A 240 13.34 3.04 13.55
C TRP A 240 13.58 1.95 14.60
N ILE A 241 12.89 0.81 14.53
CA ILE A 241 13.06 -0.27 15.52
C ILE A 241 14.46 -0.91 15.47
N CYS A 242 15.12 -0.84 14.30
CA CYS A 242 16.54 -1.20 14.14
C CYS A 242 17.50 -0.03 14.41
N GLY A 243 17.01 1.06 15.02
CA GLY A 243 17.80 2.18 15.51
C GLY A 243 18.17 3.24 14.48
N SER A 244 17.69 3.14 13.24
CA SER A 244 18.03 4.14 12.21
C SER A 244 17.48 5.52 12.60
N GLN A 245 18.32 6.54 12.50
CA GLN A 245 18.06 7.87 13.04
C GLN A 245 17.53 8.83 11.96
N LEU A 246 18.09 8.76 10.75
CA LEU A 246 17.77 9.67 9.65
C LEU A 246 16.89 8.97 8.61
N VAL A 247 15.68 8.59 9.02
CA VAL A 247 14.69 7.94 8.16
C VAL A 247 13.95 9.01 7.36
N ALA A 248 14.46 9.35 6.17
CA ALA A 248 13.97 10.46 5.37
C ALA A 248 12.69 10.07 4.62
N LEU A 249 11.65 10.88 4.79
CA LEU A 249 10.37 10.73 4.12
C LEU A 249 10.08 11.96 3.24
N ASN A 250 9.22 11.78 2.25
CA ASN A 250 8.63 12.82 1.40
C ASN A 250 7.54 13.55 2.19
N PHE A 251 7.88 14.69 2.79
CA PHE A 251 6.98 15.47 3.65
C PHE A 251 5.75 16.03 2.93
N GLN A 252 5.82 16.18 1.60
CA GLN A 252 4.72 16.64 0.76
C GLN A 252 3.58 15.61 0.63
N THR A 253 3.83 14.36 0.97
CA THR A 253 2.90 13.25 0.76
C THR A 253 2.12 12.95 2.05
N PRO A 254 0.78 13.08 2.07
CA PRO A 254 -0.03 12.90 3.27
C PRO A 254 -0.39 11.42 3.53
N ASP A 255 0.60 10.54 3.49
CA ASP A 255 0.43 9.10 3.67
C ASP A 255 0.62 8.64 5.13
N LYS A 256 0.35 7.36 5.40
CA LYS A 256 0.52 6.77 6.73
C LYS A 256 1.93 6.97 7.29
N PRO A 257 3.03 6.70 6.56
CA PRO A 257 4.39 6.98 7.02
C PRO A 257 4.58 8.40 7.57
N MET A 258 4.11 9.43 6.86
CA MET A 258 4.21 10.81 7.33
C MET A 258 3.37 11.07 8.59
N GLN A 259 2.21 10.43 8.71
CA GLN A 259 1.38 10.51 9.92
C GLN A 259 2.06 9.84 11.12
N MET A 260 2.73 8.70 10.93
CA MET A 260 3.55 8.05 11.97
C MET A 260 4.73 8.92 12.39
N ASN A 261 5.40 9.56 11.42
CA ASN A 261 6.51 10.48 11.66
C ASN A 261 6.08 11.67 12.52
N GLN A 262 4.98 12.34 12.15
CA GLN A 262 4.43 13.44 12.94
C GLN A 262 4.08 12.97 14.36
N ALA A 263 3.45 11.80 14.52
CA ALA A 263 3.10 11.27 15.83
C ALA A 263 4.33 11.00 16.73
N LEU A 264 5.41 10.45 16.16
CA LEU A 264 6.66 10.21 16.89
C LEU A 264 7.26 11.52 17.40
N PHE A 265 7.43 12.51 16.52
CA PHE A 265 8.10 13.78 16.86
C PHE A 265 7.21 14.77 17.63
N MET A 266 5.89 14.59 17.61
CA MET A 266 4.98 15.34 18.49
C MET A 266 5.24 15.06 19.98
N SER A 267 5.73 13.86 20.32
CA SER A 267 5.98 13.46 21.72
C SER A 267 7.07 14.30 22.40
N SER A 268 8.01 14.86 21.64
CA SER A 268 9.10 15.72 22.13
C SER A 268 8.85 17.21 21.88
N GLY A 269 7.59 17.62 21.74
CA GLY A 269 7.24 19.02 21.45
C GLY A 269 7.71 19.48 20.08
N GLN A 270 7.83 18.55 19.12
CA GLN A 270 8.23 18.82 17.73
C GLN A 270 9.65 19.39 17.57
N CYS A 271 10.56 19.10 18.50
CA CYS A 271 11.95 19.58 18.42
C CYS A 271 12.80 18.85 17.34
N GLY A 272 12.25 17.81 16.70
CA GLY A 272 12.94 17.01 15.68
C GLY A 272 13.83 15.90 16.22
N TYR A 273 13.89 15.71 17.55
CA TYR A 273 14.68 14.65 18.19
C TYR A 273 13.84 13.91 19.24
N VAL A 274 13.92 12.58 19.22
CA VAL A 274 13.30 11.69 20.22
C VAL A 274 14.36 10.72 20.68
N LEU A 275 14.59 10.64 21.99
CA LEU A 275 15.54 9.69 22.56
C LEU A 275 15.00 8.27 22.35
N GLN A 276 15.82 7.41 21.75
CA GLN A 276 15.47 6.00 21.58
C GLN A 276 15.29 5.30 22.95
N PRO A 277 14.28 4.43 23.08
CA PRO A 277 14.06 3.60 24.26
C PRO A 277 15.32 2.90 24.78
N THR A 278 15.40 2.71 26.09
CA THR A 278 16.58 2.12 26.74
C THR A 278 16.85 0.69 26.27
N ASN A 279 15.80 -0.12 26.07
CA ASN A 279 15.94 -1.48 25.52
C ASN A 279 16.60 -1.48 24.14
N MET A 280 16.26 -0.55 23.25
CA MET A 280 16.89 -0.47 21.92
C MET A 280 18.40 -0.15 21.98
N ARG A 281 18.85 0.48 23.06
CA ARG A 281 20.26 0.81 23.32
C ARG A 281 21.02 -0.31 24.05
N ASP A 282 20.36 -1.39 24.43
CA ASP A 282 20.92 -2.56 25.12
C ASP A 282 21.35 -3.67 24.15
N ASP A 283 22.54 -4.26 24.34
CA ASP A 283 23.11 -5.32 23.50
C ASP A 283 22.29 -6.60 23.42
N ILE A 284 21.39 -6.84 24.36
CA ILE A 284 20.55 -8.03 24.39
C ILE A 284 19.35 -7.91 23.44
N PHE A 285 18.79 -6.69 23.28
CA PHE A 285 17.55 -6.46 22.55
C PHE A 285 17.66 -6.85 21.07
N ASP A 286 16.66 -7.59 20.61
CA ASP A 286 16.43 -7.91 19.21
C ASP A 286 15.01 -7.47 18.82
N PRO A 287 14.87 -6.57 17.83
CA PRO A 287 13.57 -6.04 17.43
C PRO A 287 12.60 -7.11 16.90
N PHE A 288 13.08 -8.30 16.52
CA PHE A 288 12.26 -9.38 15.97
C PHE A 288 12.08 -10.57 16.91
N ASP A 289 12.65 -10.52 18.13
CA ASP A 289 12.48 -11.55 19.15
C ASP A 289 11.95 -10.94 20.45
N LYS A 290 10.66 -11.15 20.69
CA LYS A 290 9.93 -10.71 21.88
C LYS A 290 10.56 -11.20 23.19
N SER A 291 11.28 -12.32 23.19
CA SER A 291 11.92 -12.86 24.40
C SER A 291 13.08 -11.98 24.91
N THR A 292 13.59 -11.09 24.07
CA THR A 292 14.70 -10.18 24.40
C THR A 292 14.26 -8.91 25.16
N LEU A 293 12.94 -8.68 25.31
CA LEU A 293 12.34 -7.57 26.05
C LEU A 293 12.50 -7.71 27.57
N ARG A 294 13.74 -7.68 28.07
CA ARG A 294 14.03 -7.79 29.50
C ARG A 294 13.65 -6.52 30.24
N GLY A 295 12.88 -6.66 31.32
CA GLY A 295 12.48 -5.54 32.18
C GLY A 295 11.47 -4.58 31.56
N VAL A 296 10.87 -4.94 30.43
CA VAL A 296 9.77 -4.18 29.81
C VAL A 296 8.45 -4.81 30.24
N GLU A 297 7.60 -4.03 30.92
CA GLU A 297 6.28 -4.49 31.34
C GLU A 297 5.29 -4.40 30.16
N PRO A 298 4.72 -5.52 29.71
CA PRO A 298 3.74 -5.51 28.62
C PRO A 298 2.44 -4.85 29.07
N LEU A 299 1.70 -4.26 28.12
CA LEU A 299 0.42 -3.61 28.36
C LEU A 299 -0.72 -4.33 27.65
N SER A 300 -1.87 -4.38 28.31
CA SER A 300 -3.15 -4.76 27.73
C SER A 300 -4.01 -3.51 27.61
N ILE A 301 -4.37 -3.14 26.37
CA ILE A 301 -5.17 -1.97 26.07
C ILE A 301 -6.57 -2.43 25.66
N SER A 302 -7.58 -1.93 26.36
CA SER A 302 -8.99 -2.16 26.05
C SER A 302 -9.64 -0.85 25.61
N ILE A 303 -10.28 -0.86 24.44
CA ILE A 303 -10.86 0.34 23.83
C ILE A 303 -12.29 0.05 23.41
N GLU A 304 -13.20 0.95 23.75
CA GLU A 304 -14.54 1.01 23.22
C GLU A 304 -14.72 2.35 22.49
N VAL A 305 -15.07 2.29 21.20
CA VAL A 305 -15.40 3.49 20.41
C VAL A 305 -16.89 3.75 20.55
N LEU A 306 -17.25 4.87 21.18
CA LEU A 306 -18.64 5.17 21.56
C LEU A 306 -19.36 6.01 20.50
N GLY A 307 -18.66 7.02 19.99
CA GLY A 307 -19.24 7.95 19.02
C GLY A 307 -18.24 8.96 18.50
N ALA A 308 -18.67 9.78 17.54
CA ALA A 308 -17.87 10.88 17.01
C ALA A 308 -18.67 12.18 16.98
N ARG A 309 -17.99 13.29 16.74
CA ARG A 309 -18.57 14.58 16.41
C ARG A 309 -17.85 15.21 15.24
N HIS A 310 -18.60 15.92 14.40
CA HIS A 310 -18.08 16.76 13.30
C HIS A 310 -17.05 16.04 12.42
N LEU A 311 -17.35 14.80 11.98
CA LEU A 311 -16.49 14.13 11.02
C LEU A 311 -16.45 14.93 9.71
N PRO A 312 -15.28 15.05 9.06
CA PRO A 312 -15.18 15.74 7.80
C PRO A 312 -15.93 14.96 6.71
N LYS A 313 -16.25 15.65 5.62
CA LYS A 313 -16.94 15.07 4.48
C LYS A 313 -16.14 15.36 3.23
N ASN A 314 -15.85 14.32 2.45
CA ASN A 314 -15.25 14.44 1.13
C ASN A 314 -16.36 14.32 0.08
N GLY A 315 -16.58 15.36 -0.74
CA GLY A 315 -17.55 15.30 -1.84
C GLY A 315 -19.02 15.60 -1.48
N ARG A 316 -19.96 14.97 -2.20
CA ARG A 316 -21.42 15.14 -2.03
C ARG A 316 -21.99 13.93 -1.28
N GLY A 317 -23.13 14.09 -0.60
CA GLY A 317 -23.77 13.00 0.18
C GLY A 317 -23.61 13.12 1.69
N ILE A 318 -23.91 12.05 2.43
CA ILE A 318 -23.64 11.97 3.87
C ILE A 318 -22.72 10.77 4.05
N VAL A 319 -21.69 10.92 4.89
CA VAL A 319 -20.71 9.87 5.12
C VAL A 319 -21.34 8.71 5.88
N CYS A 320 -20.90 7.48 5.58
CA CYS A 320 -21.24 6.26 6.32
C CYS A 320 -20.01 5.79 7.10
N PRO A 321 -19.73 6.33 8.31
CA PRO A 321 -18.42 6.20 8.91
C PRO A 321 -18.23 4.89 9.69
N PHE A 322 -16.98 4.42 9.68
CA PHE A 322 -16.47 3.42 10.61
C PHE A 322 -15.06 3.80 11.08
N VAL A 323 -14.62 3.21 12.19
CA VAL A 323 -13.32 3.49 12.80
C VAL A 323 -12.46 2.24 12.79
N GLU A 324 -11.28 2.35 12.21
CA GLU A 324 -10.17 1.40 12.37
C GLU A 324 -9.31 1.85 13.56
N VAL A 325 -9.08 0.93 14.49
CA VAL A 325 -8.13 1.09 15.60
C VAL A 325 -6.96 0.14 15.35
N GLU A 326 -5.77 0.72 15.28
CA GLU A 326 -4.52 0.03 14.95
C GLU A 326 -3.49 0.24 16.07
N VAL A 327 -2.84 -0.84 16.49
CA VAL A 327 -1.55 -0.77 17.17
C VAL A 327 -0.46 -1.03 16.14
N SER A 328 0.50 -0.11 16.04
CA SER A 328 1.69 -0.24 15.17
C SER A 328 2.97 -0.15 15.99
N GLY A 329 3.94 -1.01 15.73
CA GLY A 329 5.23 -1.02 16.43
C GLY A 329 6.12 -2.12 15.88
N ALA A 330 6.58 -3.01 16.76
CA ALA A 330 7.20 -4.26 16.35
C ALA A 330 6.18 -5.18 15.65
N GLU A 331 6.64 -6.05 14.75
CA GLU A 331 5.76 -6.98 14.01
C GLU A 331 4.87 -7.82 14.95
N TYR A 332 5.40 -8.27 16.08
CA TYR A 332 4.67 -9.07 17.07
C TYR A 332 3.63 -8.29 17.90
N ASP A 333 3.59 -6.96 17.81
CA ASP A 333 2.62 -6.10 18.48
C ASP A 333 1.58 -5.50 17.50
N ASN A 334 1.80 -5.64 16.19
CA ASN A 334 0.92 -5.08 15.17
C ASN A 334 -0.44 -5.77 15.18
N ALA A 335 -1.51 -4.98 15.34
CA ALA A 335 -2.88 -5.48 15.34
C ALA A 335 -3.86 -4.40 14.90
N LYS A 336 -4.91 -4.79 14.16
CA LYS A 336 -5.97 -3.89 13.69
C LYS A 336 -7.34 -4.47 13.98
N GLN A 337 -8.28 -3.62 14.37
CA GLN A 337 -9.69 -3.97 14.56
C GLN A 337 -10.57 -2.80 14.08
N LYS A 338 -11.76 -3.10 13.55
CA LYS A 338 -12.69 -2.08 13.06
C LYS A 338 -14.09 -2.17 13.70
N THR A 339 -14.74 -1.01 13.83
CA THR A 339 -16.16 -0.92 14.18
C THR A 339 -17.04 -1.36 13.01
N GLU A 340 -18.33 -1.50 13.28
CA GLU A 340 -19.34 -1.56 12.21
C GLU A 340 -19.49 -0.18 11.55
N ILE A 341 -20.18 -0.14 10.42
CA ILE A 341 -20.50 1.08 9.68
C ILE A 341 -21.79 1.69 10.23
N VAL A 342 -21.78 3.01 10.41
CA VAL A 342 -22.99 3.80 10.72
C VAL A 342 -23.48 4.42 9.42
N ALA A 343 -24.75 4.23 9.07
CA ALA A 343 -25.31 4.80 7.84
C ALA A 343 -25.61 6.30 8.00
N ASP A 344 -25.28 7.08 6.96
CA ASP A 344 -25.72 8.46 6.74
C ASP A 344 -25.59 9.39 7.97
N ASN A 345 -24.48 9.32 8.71
CA ASN A 345 -24.25 10.21 9.84
C ASN A 345 -22.77 10.53 10.09
N GLY A 346 -22.34 11.71 9.64
CA GLY A 346 -21.02 12.27 9.98
C GLY A 346 -21.01 13.27 11.14
N LEU A 347 -22.17 13.79 11.54
CA LEU A 347 -22.22 14.89 12.51
C LEU A 347 -22.07 14.39 13.95
N ASN A 348 -22.73 13.28 14.27
CA ASN A 348 -22.77 12.71 15.63
C ASN A 348 -23.04 11.19 15.65
N PRO A 349 -22.31 10.37 14.87
CA PRO A 349 -22.54 8.93 14.85
C PRO A 349 -22.25 8.30 16.21
N LEU A 350 -23.00 7.24 16.53
CA LEU A 350 -22.82 6.38 17.68
C LEU A 350 -22.58 4.95 17.18
N TRP A 351 -21.57 4.29 17.70
CA TRP A 351 -21.30 2.88 17.39
C TRP A 351 -21.84 1.99 18.51
N SER A 352 -22.26 0.78 18.13
CA SER A 352 -22.64 -0.25 19.09
C SER A 352 -21.47 -0.60 20.01
N PRO A 353 -21.70 -0.81 21.32
CA PRO A 353 -20.66 -1.23 22.26
C PRO A 353 -19.90 -2.45 21.77
N LYS A 354 -18.64 -2.25 21.40
CA LYS A 354 -17.71 -3.28 20.93
C LYS A 354 -16.36 -3.03 21.58
N GLN A 355 -15.88 -4.00 22.34
CA GLN A 355 -14.64 -3.88 23.10
C GLN A 355 -13.48 -4.46 22.29
N PHE A 356 -12.56 -3.60 21.88
CA PHE A 356 -11.31 -3.97 21.21
C PHE A 356 -10.23 -4.23 22.25
N HIS A 357 -9.52 -5.35 22.10
CA HIS A 357 -8.44 -5.75 23.00
C HIS A 357 -7.12 -5.85 22.23
N PHE A 358 -6.09 -5.19 22.72
CA PHE A 358 -4.75 -5.21 22.15
C PHE A 358 -3.72 -5.58 23.21
N GLN A 359 -2.81 -6.51 22.89
CA GLN A 359 -1.67 -6.85 23.73
C GLN A 359 -0.42 -6.19 23.12
N VAL A 360 0.28 -5.39 23.92
CA VAL A 360 1.47 -4.64 23.50
C VAL A 360 2.64 -5.10 24.35
N SER A 361 3.56 -5.82 23.75
CA SER A 361 4.74 -6.39 24.39
C SER A 361 5.82 -5.34 24.62
N ASN A 362 6.03 -4.45 23.65
CA ASN A 362 7.01 -3.37 23.71
C ASN A 362 6.33 -1.99 23.67
N PRO A 363 5.71 -1.54 24.78
CA PRO A 363 5.00 -0.25 24.83
C PRO A 363 5.92 0.97 24.64
N GLU A 364 7.24 0.82 24.80
CA GLU A 364 8.21 1.87 24.54
C GLU A 364 8.37 2.20 23.04
N PHE A 365 8.02 1.25 22.16
CA PHE A 365 8.02 1.43 20.71
C PHE A 365 6.69 0.93 20.11
N ALA A 366 5.59 1.54 20.56
CA ALA A 366 4.27 1.25 20.04
C ALA A 366 3.44 2.52 19.89
N PHE A 367 2.61 2.53 18.86
CA PHE A 367 1.69 3.60 18.51
C PHE A 367 0.26 3.08 18.55
N LEU A 368 -0.66 3.89 19.05
CA LEU A 368 -2.09 3.69 18.92
C LEU A 368 -2.62 4.67 17.88
N ARG A 369 -3.24 4.14 16.84
CA ARG A 369 -3.74 4.89 15.69
C ARG A 369 -5.23 4.66 15.52
N PHE A 370 -5.96 5.75 15.36
CA PHE A 370 -7.37 5.77 14.98
C PHE A 370 -7.46 6.31 13.56
N VAL A 371 -8.17 5.61 12.68
CA VAL A 371 -8.49 6.10 11.35
C VAL A 371 -10.00 6.01 11.17
N VAL A 372 -10.59 7.11 10.76
CA VAL A 372 -12.01 7.17 10.41
C VAL A 372 -12.08 7.10 8.89
N TYR A 373 -12.85 6.13 8.41
CA TYR A 373 -13.16 5.95 7.00
C TYR A 373 -14.66 6.16 6.79
N GLU A 374 -15.05 6.39 5.54
CA GLU A 374 -16.41 6.16 5.06
C GLU A 374 -16.44 4.98 4.11
N GLU A 375 -17.53 4.22 4.14
CA GLU A 375 -17.86 3.28 3.06
C GLU A 375 -18.76 4.00 2.07
N ASP A 376 -18.34 4.06 0.80
CA ASP A 376 -19.14 4.69 -0.25
C ASP A 376 -20.17 3.72 -0.86
N MET A 377 -20.93 4.21 -1.86
CA MET A 377 -21.97 3.41 -2.52
C MET A 377 -21.44 2.21 -3.33
N PHE A 378 -20.12 2.15 -3.57
CA PHE A 378 -19.43 1.06 -4.25
C PHE A 378 -18.71 0.13 -3.26
N SER A 379 -18.91 0.34 -1.96
CA SER A 379 -18.23 -0.37 -0.86
C SER A 379 -16.71 -0.13 -0.80
N ASP A 380 -16.24 0.99 -1.35
CA ASP A 380 -14.85 1.41 -1.21
C ASP A 380 -14.65 2.19 0.11
N GLU A 381 -13.55 1.87 0.79
CA GLU A 381 -13.16 2.51 2.05
C GLU A 381 -12.39 3.80 1.77
N ASN A 382 -13.01 4.96 2.02
CA ASN A 382 -12.43 6.28 1.75
C ASN A 382 -11.98 6.95 3.05
N PHE A 383 -10.76 7.49 3.07
CA PHE A 383 -10.20 8.17 4.24
C PHE A 383 -10.99 9.45 4.59
N LEU A 384 -11.35 9.62 5.86
CA LEU A 384 -11.93 10.86 6.40
C LEU A 384 -10.95 11.62 7.30
N ALA A 385 -10.45 10.93 8.34
CA ALA A 385 -9.61 11.56 9.36
C ALA A 385 -8.76 10.54 10.11
N GLN A 386 -7.75 11.00 10.85
CA GLN A 386 -6.92 10.13 11.69
C GLN A 386 -6.44 10.81 12.97
N ALA A 387 -6.04 10.01 13.93
CA ALA A 387 -5.23 10.46 15.06
C ALA A 387 -4.27 9.34 15.49
N THR A 388 -2.98 9.66 15.65
CA THR A 388 -1.93 8.69 15.97
C THR A 388 -1.13 9.17 17.19
N PHE A 389 -0.90 8.29 18.17
CA PHE A 389 -0.27 8.62 19.44
C PHE A 389 0.73 7.54 19.85
N LEU A 390 1.79 7.90 20.59
CA LEU A 390 2.63 6.91 21.29
C LEU A 390 1.86 6.29 22.46
N VAL A 391 1.94 4.96 22.61
CA VAL A 391 1.26 4.21 23.68
C VAL A 391 1.64 4.72 25.07
N LYS A 392 2.92 5.02 25.30
CA LYS A 392 3.43 5.53 26.58
C LYS A 392 2.78 6.85 27.05
N GLY A 393 2.21 7.64 26.12
CA GLY A 393 1.58 8.93 26.41
C GLY A 393 0.07 8.87 26.65
N LEU A 394 -0.55 7.69 26.58
CA LEU A 394 -2.00 7.54 26.65
C LEU A 394 -2.54 7.73 28.08
N LYS A 395 -3.75 8.28 28.17
CA LYS A 395 -4.51 8.43 29.41
C LYS A 395 -5.73 7.51 29.39
N THR A 396 -6.18 7.05 30.56
CA THR A 396 -7.32 6.12 30.71
C THR A 396 -8.65 6.83 30.98
N GLY A 397 -9.75 6.07 30.96
CA GLY A 397 -11.13 6.51 31.17
C GLY A 397 -11.84 6.93 29.89
N PHE A 398 -12.90 7.74 30.02
CA PHE A 398 -13.56 8.37 28.88
C PHE A 398 -12.70 9.52 28.37
N ARG A 399 -12.29 9.45 27.10
CA ARG A 399 -11.37 10.40 26.48
C ARG A 399 -11.90 10.84 25.12
N ALA A 400 -11.72 12.13 24.83
CA ALA A 400 -11.84 12.64 23.48
C ALA A 400 -10.55 12.32 22.72
N VAL A 401 -10.69 11.91 21.45
CA VAL A 401 -9.60 11.75 20.49
C VAL A 401 -9.78 12.81 19.42
N PRO A 402 -9.10 13.97 19.52
CA PRO A 402 -9.14 15.00 18.48
C PRO A 402 -8.57 14.46 17.17
N LEU A 403 -9.33 14.64 16.09
CA LEU A 403 -9.00 14.12 14.78
C LEU A 403 -8.22 15.13 13.95
N LYS A 404 -7.44 14.60 13.02
CA LYS A 404 -6.58 15.34 12.09
C LYS A 404 -6.86 14.92 10.66
N ASN A 405 -6.53 15.77 9.70
CA ASN A 405 -6.53 15.42 8.28
C ASN A 405 -5.35 14.48 7.95
N ASN A 406 -5.24 14.10 6.68
CA ASN A 406 -4.17 13.27 6.14
C ASN A 406 -2.77 13.92 6.26
N TYR A 407 -2.68 15.26 6.26
CA TYR A 407 -1.46 16.03 6.52
C TYR A 407 -1.09 16.15 8.02
N SER A 408 -1.86 15.51 8.91
CA SER A 408 -1.72 15.62 10.37
C SER A 408 -1.99 17.01 10.96
N GLU A 409 -2.77 17.83 10.26
CA GLU A 409 -3.30 19.11 10.74
C GLU A 409 -4.63 18.90 11.46
N ASN A 410 -4.93 19.73 12.46
CA ASN A 410 -6.13 19.58 13.28
C ASN A 410 -7.40 19.87 12.47
N LEU A 411 -8.40 19.00 12.61
CA LEU A 411 -9.74 19.24 12.10
C LEU A 411 -10.57 19.96 13.17
N GLU A 412 -11.33 20.97 12.74
CA GLU A 412 -12.14 21.78 13.65
C GLU A 412 -13.28 20.93 14.25
N LEU A 413 -13.35 20.86 15.59
CA LEU A 413 -14.35 20.11 16.39
C LEU A 413 -14.39 18.58 16.19
N ALA A 414 -13.76 18.06 15.13
CA ALA A 414 -13.76 16.65 14.79
C ALA A 414 -13.09 15.82 15.89
N SER A 415 -13.84 14.91 16.50
CA SER A 415 -13.32 14.07 17.58
C SER A 415 -14.10 12.79 17.76
N LEU A 416 -13.41 11.73 18.20
CA LEU A 416 -14.04 10.52 18.73
C LEU A 416 -14.21 10.65 20.25
N LEU A 417 -15.23 9.99 20.80
CA LEU A 417 -15.32 9.67 22.22
C LEU A 417 -15.03 8.18 22.38
N VAL A 418 -14.00 7.87 23.18
CA VAL A 418 -13.62 6.49 23.49
C VAL A 418 -13.59 6.26 24.99
N LYS A 419 -13.87 5.03 25.41
CA LYS A 419 -13.48 4.54 26.74
C LYS A 419 -12.21 3.72 26.55
N ILE A 420 -11.13 4.10 27.22
CA ILE A 420 -9.83 3.44 27.12
C ILE A 420 -9.34 3.03 28.51
N ASP A 421 -9.08 1.75 28.68
CA ASP A 421 -8.51 1.19 29.89
C ASP A 421 -7.17 0.52 29.55
N ILE A 422 -6.14 0.81 30.34
CA ILE A 422 -4.78 0.31 30.12
C ILE A 422 -4.36 -0.42 31.40
N PHE A 423 -3.94 -1.67 31.25
CA PHE A 423 -3.55 -2.54 32.35
C PHE A 423 -2.15 -3.10 32.11
N PRO A 424 -1.32 -3.27 33.16
CA PRO A 424 -0.15 -4.12 33.06
C PRO A 424 -0.60 -5.55 32.75
N SER A 425 -0.04 -6.14 31.70
CA SER A 425 -0.36 -7.52 31.32
C SER A 425 0.40 -8.45 32.26
N LYS A 426 -0.31 -9.10 33.19
CA LYS A 426 0.30 -10.08 34.09
C LYS A 426 0.75 -11.29 33.28
N GLN A 427 2.06 -11.47 33.14
CA GLN A 427 2.62 -12.78 32.79
C GLN A 427 2.51 -13.68 34.03
N GLU A 428 1.44 -14.47 34.13
CA GLU A 428 1.43 -15.58 35.08
C GLU A 428 2.41 -16.66 34.59
N ASN A 429 3.33 -17.02 35.48
CA ASN A 429 4.35 -18.04 35.26
C ASN A 429 3.72 -19.36 34.81
N GLY A 430 3.85 -19.69 33.52
CA GLY A 430 3.83 -21.07 33.03
C GLY A 430 2.50 -21.86 33.07
N GLU A 431 1.43 -21.33 33.66
CA GLU A 431 0.10 -21.97 33.56
C GLU A 431 -0.76 -21.28 32.51
N ILE A 432 -1.06 -22.04 31.45
CA ILE A 432 -1.97 -21.64 30.38
C ILE A 432 -3.33 -21.34 31.00
N ASN A 433 -3.68 -20.05 31.06
CA ASN A 433 -5.03 -19.63 31.40
C ASN A 433 -5.96 -20.07 30.27
N LEU A 434 -6.64 -21.21 30.47
CA LEU A 434 -7.55 -21.87 29.52
C LEU A 434 -8.82 -21.03 29.21
N PHE A 435 -8.89 -19.80 29.72
CA PHE A 435 -9.98 -18.85 29.51
C PHE A 435 -9.62 -17.70 28.55
N SER A 436 -8.42 -17.69 27.96
CA SER A 436 -8.12 -16.79 26.85
C SER A 436 -8.71 -17.37 25.54
N ALA A 437 -9.61 -16.61 24.92
CA ALA A 437 -10.30 -17.00 23.67
C ALA A 437 -9.34 -17.23 22.48
N SER A 438 -8.05 -16.92 22.63
CA SER A 438 -6.99 -17.19 21.65
C SER A 438 -6.63 -18.68 21.55
N ALA A 439 -6.61 -19.42 22.67
CA ALA A 439 -6.22 -20.84 22.66
C ALA A 439 -7.28 -21.76 22.01
N LEU A 440 -8.54 -21.33 21.98
CA LEU A 440 -9.63 -22.05 21.29
C LEU A 440 -9.60 -21.84 19.77
N ARG A 441 -9.05 -20.72 19.28
CA ARG A 441 -8.96 -20.43 17.85
C ARG A 441 -7.87 -21.23 17.13
N GLU A 442 -6.72 -21.44 17.78
CA GLU A 442 -5.63 -22.26 17.22
C GLU A 442 -6.05 -23.73 17.05
N ARG A 443 -6.75 -24.33 18.03
CA ARG A 443 -7.22 -25.72 17.91
C ARG A 443 -8.34 -25.90 16.88
N ALA A 444 -9.18 -24.89 16.67
CA ALA A 444 -10.24 -24.95 15.67
C ALA A 444 -9.69 -24.89 14.23
N GLY A 445 -8.61 -24.14 14.01
CA GLY A 445 -7.90 -24.10 12.73
C GLY A 445 -7.24 -25.45 12.40
N ASP A 446 -6.55 -26.05 13.36
CA ASP A 446 -5.86 -27.33 13.15
C ASP A 446 -6.83 -28.51 12.93
N ALA A 447 -7.97 -28.52 13.61
CA ALA A 447 -9.01 -29.54 13.40
C ALA A 447 -9.67 -29.41 12.01
N ALA A 448 -9.86 -28.19 11.50
CA ALA A 448 -10.40 -27.95 10.16
C ALA A 448 -9.42 -28.39 9.05
N SER A 449 -8.12 -28.17 9.24
CA SER A 449 -7.08 -28.59 8.30
C SER A 449 -6.90 -30.12 8.25
N GLN A 450 -7.10 -30.84 9.35
CA GLN A 450 -7.05 -32.31 9.36
C GLN A 450 -8.29 -32.97 8.74
N LEU A 451 -9.46 -32.33 8.83
CA LEU A 451 -10.70 -32.81 8.20
C LEU A 451 -10.72 -32.62 6.68
N LEU A 452 -10.05 -31.58 6.16
CA LEU A 452 -9.94 -31.32 4.73
C LEU A 452 -8.99 -32.27 4.00
N ALA A 453 -8.00 -32.83 4.69
CA ALA A 453 -7.04 -33.78 4.11
C ALA A 453 -7.59 -35.21 3.92
N SER A 454 -8.78 -35.52 4.45
CA SER A 454 -9.28 -36.90 4.57
C SER A 454 -10.53 -37.21 3.74
N ARG A 455 -11.02 -36.31 2.88
CA ARG A 455 -12.24 -36.54 2.08
C ARG A 455 -12.02 -36.33 0.58
N GLY A 456 -11.24 -37.21 -0.02
CA GLY A 456 -11.34 -37.54 -1.44
C GLY A 456 -12.01 -38.90 -1.61
N ARG A 457 -13.31 -38.94 -1.91
CA ARG A 457 -14.00 -39.96 -2.73
C ARG A 457 -15.54 -39.77 -2.71
N GLU A 458 -16.07 -39.65 -3.92
CA GLU A 458 -17.41 -39.95 -4.47
C GLU A 458 -18.63 -40.10 -3.54
N GLY A 459 -19.74 -39.42 -3.89
CA GLY A 459 -21.10 -39.82 -3.49
C GLY A 459 -22.14 -38.70 -3.39
N SER A 460 -23.09 -38.70 -4.35
CA SER A 460 -24.49 -38.22 -4.37
C SER A 460 -24.99 -37.07 -3.48
N PHE A 461 -25.70 -36.15 -4.12
CA PHE A 461 -26.24 -34.88 -3.63
C PHE A 461 -27.69 -35.04 -3.13
N GLU A 462 -27.93 -35.55 -1.91
CA GLU A 462 -29.28 -35.39 -1.28
C GLU A 462 -29.44 -35.62 0.24
N VAL A 463 -28.39 -35.92 1.03
CA VAL A 463 -28.54 -36.22 2.48
C VAL A 463 -28.01 -35.10 3.41
N ARG A 464 -27.87 -33.86 2.94
CA ARG A 464 -27.10 -32.82 3.67
C ARG A 464 -27.90 -31.90 4.62
N TYR A 465 -29.21 -32.10 4.84
CA TYR A 465 -30.01 -31.13 5.60
C TYR A 465 -30.61 -31.60 6.94
N GLN A 466 -30.40 -32.85 7.38
CA GLN A 466 -31.03 -33.35 8.62
C GLN A 466 -30.09 -33.62 9.80
N GLN A 467 -28.78 -33.72 9.60
CA GLN A 467 -27.84 -33.98 10.70
C GLN A 467 -27.48 -32.77 11.59
N PRO A 468 -27.36 -31.51 11.08
CA PRO A 468 -26.92 -30.39 11.93
C PRO A 468 -27.94 -29.94 13.00
N PHE A 469 -29.23 -30.30 12.85
CA PHE A 469 -30.28 -29.84 13.75
C PHE A 469 -30.44 -30.69 15.02
N GLU A 470 -30.16 -32.00 14.94
CA GLU A 470 -30.21 -32.89 16.10
C GLU A 470 -28.99 -32.66 17.02
N ASP A 471 -27.79 -32.48 16.46
CA ASP A 471 -26.58 -32.18 17.23
C ASP A 471 -26.66 -30.82 17.96
N PHE A 472 -27.34 -29.84 17.36
CA PHE A 472 -27.56 -28.54 18.00
C PHE A 472 -28.54 -28.62 19.19
N ARG A 473 -29.55 -29.51 19.12
CA ARG A 473 -30.52 -29.72 20.21
C ARG A 473 -29.89 -30.44 21.39
N VAL A 474 -29.09 -31.48 21.13
CA VAL A 474 -28.38 -32.23 22.19
C VAL A 474 -27.36 -31.34 22.92
N SER A 475 -26.70 -30.41 22.21
CA SER A 475 -25.76 -29.46 22.83
C SER A 475 -26.46 -28.38 23.68
N GLN A 476 -27.67 -27.95 23.30
CA GLN A 476 -28.46 -26.97 24.06
C GLN A 476 -29.01 -27.56 25.37
N GLU A 477 -29.47 -28.82 25.36
CA GLU A 477 -29.95 -29.50 26.58
C GLU A 477 -28.82 -29.72 27.60
N GLN A 478 -27.61 -30.09 27.15
CA GLN A 478 -26.45 -30.24 28.03
C GLN A 478 -25.99 -28.92 28.67
N LEU A 479 -26.15 -27.79 27.97
CA LEU A 479 -25.86 -26.45 28.49
C LEU A 479 -26.90 -25.98 29.52
N ALA A 480 -28.18 -26.34 29.32
CA ALA A 480 -29.27 -26.02 30.25
C ALA A 480 -29.13 -26.78 31.59
N ASP A 481 -28.80 -28.08 31.53
CA ASP A 481 -28.55 -28.90 32.73
C ASP A 481 -27.36 -28.38 33.56
N HIS A 482 -26.33 -27.84 32.88
CA HIS A 482 -25.18 -27.22 33.55
C HIS A 482 -25.52 -25.89 34.25
N PHE A 483 -26.46 -25.12 33.71
CA PHE A 483 -26.94 -23.87 34.32
C PHE A 483 -27.80 -24.15 35.55
N GLU A 484 -28.73 -25.11 35.48
CA GLU A 484 -29.57 -25.50 36.62
C GLU A 484 -28.75 -26.08 37.79
N SER A 485 -27.73 -26.89 37.49
CA SER A 485 -26.83 -27.45 38.50
C SER A 485 -25.98 -26.39 39.20
N ARG A 486 -25.68 -25.28 38.50
CA ARG A 486 -24.94 -24.14 39.05
C ARG A 486 -25.80 -23.30 39.98
N GLU A 487 -27.08 -23.04 39.65
CA GLU A 487 -28.00 -22.32 40.54
C GLU A 487 -28.30 -23.09 41.84
N ARG A 488 -28.49 -24.42 41.77
CA ARG A 488 -28.72 -25.25 42.98
C ARG A 488 -27.51 -25.26 43.92
N ARG A 489 -26.28 -25.11 43.40
CA ARG A 489 -25.06 -24.99 44.22
C ARG A 489 -24.90 -23.61 44.86
N VAL A 490 -25.40 -22.55 44.24
CA VAL A 490 -25.36 -21.18 44.79
C VAL A 490 -26.36 -21.04 45.95
N LEU A 491 -27.57 -21.59 45.84
CA LEU A 491 -28.56 -21.55 46.94
C LEU A 491 -28.17 -22.37 48.18
N ARG A 492 -27.34 -23.41 48.05
CA ARG A 492 -26.87 -24.19 49.22
C ARG A 492 -25.75 -23.49 50.01
N ARG A 493 -25.03 -22.53 49.42
CA ARG A 493 -23.93 -21.81 50.10
C ARG A 493 -24.40 -20.62 50.94
N THR A 494 -25.61 -20.10 50.71
CA THR A 494 -26.15 -18.93 51.42
C THR A 494 -26.95 -19.25 52.68
N ARG A 495 -27.04 -20.52 53.13
CA ARG A 495 -27.84 -20.92 54.31
C ARG A 495 -27.06 -21.39 55.53
N VAL A 496 -25.72 -21.30 55.55
CA VAL A 496 -24.91 -21.69 56.71
C VAL A 496 -23.89 -20.59 57.00
N ASN A 497 -24.34 -19.52 57.65
CA ASN A 497 -23.53 -18.70 58.56
C ASN A 497 -24.38 -17.57 59.14
N GLY A 498 -24.82 -17.76 60.37
CA GLY A 498 -25.50 -16.72 61.13
C GLY A 498 -26.32 -17.29 62.27
N ASP A 499 -25.66 -17.92 63.25
CA ASP A 499 -26.15 -18.03 64.63
C ASP A 499 -25.01 -18.49 65.54
N ASN A 500 -24.48 -17.55 66.32
CA ASN A 500 -24.00 -17.72 67.70
C ASN A 500 -23.07 -16.56 68.07
N ARG A 501 -23.56 -15.67 68.96
CA ARG A 501 -22.84 -15.27 70.19
C ARG A 501 -23.74 -14.39 71.09
N LEU A 502 -23.87 -14.88 72.33
CA LEU A 502 -24.18 -14.12 73.55
C LEU A 502 -23.14 -13.03 73.79
#